data_AF-A0A351IYJ3-F1
#
_entry.id   AF-A0A351IYJ3-F1
#
_cell.length_a   1.000
_cell.length_b   1.000
_cell.length_c   1.000
_cell.angle_alpha   90.00
_cell.angle_beta   90.00
_cell.angle_gamma   90.00
#
_symmetry.space_group_name_H-M   'P 1'
#
loop_
_entity.id
_entity.type
_entity.pdbx_description
1 polymer ?
#
loop_
_entity_poly.entity_id
_entity_poly.type
_entity_poly.pdbx_seq_one_letter_code
_entity_poly.pdbx_strand_id
1 'polypeptide(L)'
;MPKSQFINPKDIRKPGFIHFDDIPVHQYSLSIEDEKKIYTEKELLQVFRDMAIIREFETLLNEIKTKSVYNGVEYNNPGPAHLSLG
;
A
#
# COMPACT_ATOMS: atom_id res chain seq x y z
N MET A 1 -11.43 -12.99 -8.87
CA MET A 1 -12.15 -13.74 -7.82
C MET A 1 -12.63 -15.07 -8.41
N PRO A 2 -12.49 -16.20 -7.71
CA PRO A 2 -12.99 -17.48 -8.21
C PRO A 2 -14.51 -17.41 -8.42
N LYS A 3 -15.00 -18.02 -9.50
CA LYS A 3 -16.45 -18.06 -9.82
C LYS A 3 -17.26 -18.84 -8.77
N SER A 4 -16.61 -19.73 -8.02
CA SER A 4 -17.18 -20.45 -6.89
C SER A 4 -16.07 -20.87 -5.93
N GLN A 5 -16.28 -20.67 -4.64
CA GLN A 5 -15.42 -21.18 -3.57
C GLN A 5 -16.26 -22.14 -2.73
N PHE A 6 -15.98 -23.43 -2.84
CA PHE A 6 -16.69 -24.45 -2.06
C PHE A 6 -16.24 -24.40 -0.61
N ILE A 7 -17.17 -24.10 0.31
CA ILE A 7 -16.94 -24.07 1.75
C ILE A 7 -17.74 -25.20 2.38
N ASN A 8 -17.07 -26.21 2.96
CA ASN A 8 -17.73 -27.29 3.68
C ASN A 8 -17.86 -26.95 5.17
N PRO A 9 -19.09 -26.72 5.69
CA PRO A 9 -19.29 -26.37 7.10
C PRO A 9 -18.74 -27.41 8.08
N LYS A 10 -18.70 -28.69 7.68
CA LYS A 10 -18.16 -29.77 8.52
C LYS A 10 -16.65 -29.67 8.70
N ASP A 11 -15.94 -29.05 7.77
CA ASP A 11 -14.49 -28.90 7.82
C ASP A 11 -14.09 -27.57 8.48
N ILE A 12 -14.73 -26.46 8.10
CA ILE A 12 -14.39 -25.13 8.65
C ILE A 12 -14.86 -24.92 10.09
N ARG A 13 -15.77 -25.74 10.61
CA ARG A 13 -16.27 -25.67 12.01
C ARG A 13 -15.72 -26.79 12.90
N LYS A 14 -14.67 -27.50 12.46
CA LYS A 14 -14.04 -28.51 13.30
C LYS A 14 -13.50 -27.85 14.59
N PRO A 15 -13.76 -28.44 15.77
CA PRO A 15 -13.15 -27.97 17.00
C PRO A 15 -11.62 -28.02 16.88
N GLY A 16 -10.97 -26.95 17.31
CA GLY A 16 -9.52 -26.82 17.26
C GLY A 16 -9.10 -25.51 17.91
N PHE A 17 -7.79 -25.28 17.96
CA PHE A 17 -7.21 -24.05 18.48
C PHE A 17 -6.46 -23.34 17.36
N ILE A 18 -6.60 -22.02 17.30
CA ILE A 18 -5.72 -21.18 16.51
C ILE A 18 -4.61 -20.73 17.47
N HIS A 19 -3.40 -21.21 17.24
CA HIS A 19 -2.21 -20.71 17.92
C HIS A 19 -1.55 -19.68 17.02
N PHE A 20 -1.28 -18.48 17.53
CA PHE A 20 -0.48 -17.48 16.84
C PHE A 20 0.33 -16.71 17.86
N ASP A 21 1.51 -16.26 17.42
CA ASP A 21 2.37 -15.37 18.17
C ASP A 21 1.79 -13.95 18.20
N ASP A 22 2.25 -13.13 19.14
CA ASP A 22 1.86 -11.73 19.20
C ASP A 22 2.15 -11.04 17.87
N ILE A 23 1.14 -10.36 17.33
CA ILE A 23 1.29 -9.58 16.10
C ILE A 23 1.95 -8.25 16.49
N PRO A 24 3.15 -7.93 15.96
CA PRO A 24 3.79 -6.67 16.28
C PRO A 24 3.00 -5.51 15.67
N VAL A 25 2.47 -4.64 16.53
CA VAL A 25 1.73 -3.43 16.12
C VAL A 25 2.58 -2.21 16.47
N HIS A 26 2.87 -1.38 15.47
CA HIS A 26 3.68 -0.15 15.62
C HIS A 26 5.07 -0.36 16.27
N GLN A 27 5.66 -1.54 16.11
CA GLN A 27 6.96 -1.86 16.73
C GLN A 27 8.17 -1.40 15.91
N TYR A 28 7.96 -0.80 14.74
CA TYR A 28 9.06 -0.22 13.99
C TYR A 28 9.55 1.06 14.69
N SER A 29 10.74 0.98 15.28
CA SER A 29 11.34 2.04 16.09
C SER A 29 12.80 2.31 15.74
N LEU A 30 13.24 1.89 14.55
CA LEU A 30 14.61 2.13 14.10
C LEU A 30 14.82 3.62 13.82
N SER A 31 15.94 4.15 14.30
CA SER A 31 16.36 5.50 13.94
C SER A 31 17.00 5.51 12.54
N ILE A 32 17.12 6.70 11.93
CA ILE A 32 17.86 6.83 10.67
C ILE A 32 19.31 6.34 10.80
N GLU A 33 19.93 6.49 11.97
CA GLU A 33 21.29 5.99 12.22
C GLU A 33 21.34 4.45 12.31
N ASP A 34 20.26 3.80 12.72
CA ASP A 34 20.17 2.33 12.69
C ASP A 34 19.93 1.83 11.27
N GLU A 35 19.09 2.53 10.51
CA GLU A 35 18.83 2.22 9.10
C GLU A 35 20.08 2.33 8.23
N LYS A 36 20.94 3.32 8.48
CA LYS A 36 22.25 3.47 7.80
C LYS A 36 23.22 2.30 8.05
N LYS A 37 22.96 1.45 9.05
CA LYS A 37 23.73 0.20 9.27
C LYS A 37 23.22 -0.95 8.41
N ILE A 38 21.98 -0.87 7.94
CA ILE A 38 21.29 -1.89 7.14
C ILE A 38 21.38 -1.55 5.65
N TYR A 39 21.18 -0.26 5.31
CA TYR A 39 21.15 0.24 3.95
C TYR A 39 22.26 1.25 3.69
N THR A 40 22.74 1.25 2.45
CA THR A 40 23.62 2.30 1.95
C THR A 40 22.84 3.60 1.72
N GLU A 41 23.54 4.74 1.72
CA GLU A 41 22.94 6.04 1.40
C GLU A 41 22.23 6.02 0.03
N LYS A 42 22.83 5.37 -0.97
CA LYS A 42 22.25 5.25 -2.30
C LYS A 42 20.91 4.52 -2.28
N GLU A 43 20.80 3.43 -1.52
CA GLU A 43 19.57 2.65 -1.41
C GLU A 43 18.48 3.45 -0.69
N LEU A 44 18.83 4.15 0.39
CA LEU A 44 17.88 5.03 1.09
C LEU A 44 17.35 6.14 0.17
N LEU A 45 18.21 6.76 -0.64
CA LEU A 45 17.81 7.75 -1.63
C LEU A 45 16.93 7.16 -2.73
N GLN A 46 17.18 5.91 -3.14
CA GLN A 46 16.33 5.20 -4.11
C GLN A 46 14.94 4.91 -3.52
N VAL A 47 14.87 4.39 -2.30
CA VAL A 47 13.59 4.17 -1.60
C VAL A 47 12.79 5.46 -1.51
N PHE A 48 13.42 6.56 -1.09
CA PHE A 48 12.77 7.86 -1.04
C PHE A 48 12.26 8.32 -2.41
N ARG A 49 13.08 8.17 -3.45
CA ARG A 49 12.69 8.52 -4.82
C ARG A 49 11.44 7.75 -5.26
N ASP A 50 11.40 6.44 -5.02
CA ASP A 50 10.28 5.60 -5.41
C ASP A 50 9.01 5.99 -4.64
N MET A 51 9.12 6.25 -3.34
CA MET A 51 8.02 6.77 -2.52
C MET A 51 7.50 8.12 -3.04
N ALA A 52 8.39 9.02 -3.43
CA ALA A 52 8.03 10.32 -3.97
C ALA A 52 7.31 10.20 -5.33
N ILE A 53 7.77 9.31 -6.20
CA ILE A 53 7.14 9.04 -7.50
C ILE A 53 5.73 8.47 -7.31
N ILE A 54 5.57 7.48 -6.41
CA ILE A 54 4.26 6.90 -6.10
C ILE A 54 3.33 7.99 -5.55
N ARG A 55 3.81 8.80 -4.59
CA ARG A 55 3.02 9.90 -4.04
C ARG A 55 2.58 10.90 -5.13
N GLU A 56 3.48 11.25 -6.04
CA GLU A 56 3.16 12.19 -7.12
C GLU A 56 2.12 11.61 -8.08
N PHE A 57 2.27 10.33 -8.44
CA PHE A 57 1.30 9.64 -9.29
C PHE A 57 -0.10 9.58 -8.68
N GLU A 58 -0.20 9.21 -7.40
CA GLU A 58 -1.48 9.17 -6.68
C GLU A 58 -2.10 10.58 -6.55
N THR A 59 -1.26 11.60 -6.33
CA THR A 59 -1.69 13.01 -6.30
C THR A 59 -2.22 13.44 -7.66
N LEU A 60 -1.49 13.15 -8.73
CA LEU A 60 -1.88 13.41 -10.11
C LEU A 60 -3.24 12.79 -10.43
N LEU A 61 -3.43 11.51 -10.09
CA LEU A 61 -4.70 10.84 -10.35
C LEU A 61 -5.84 11.47 -9.54
N ASN A 62 -5.60 11.84 -8.29
CA ASN A 62 -6.60 12.52 -7.47
C ASN A 62 -7.01 13.88 -8.07
N GLU A 63 -6.06 14.68 -8.54
CA GLU A 63 -6.36 15.97 -9.19
C GLU A 63 -7.17 15.77 -10.46
N ILE A 64 -6.79 14.82 -11.32
CA ILE A 64 -7.56 14.45 -12.51
C ILE A 64 -8.98 14.01 -12.13
N LYS A 65 -9.13 13.19 -11.09
CA LYS A 65 -10.43 12.67 -10.67
C LYS A 65 -11.36 13.73 -10.09
N THR A 66 -10.80 14.74 -9.42
CA THR A 66 -11.59 15.75 -8.69
C THR A 66 -11.77 17.04 -9.48
N LYS A 67 -10.79 17.40 -10.34
CA LYS A 67 -10.73 18.68 -11.07
C LYS A 67 -10.67 18.51 -12.59
N SER A 68 -10.45 17.29 -13.10
CA SER A 68 -10.21 17.01 -14.53
C SER A 68 -9.01 17.74 -15.14
N VAL A 69 -8.10 18.21 -14.29
CA VAL A 69 -6.88 18.93 -14.67
C VAL A 69 -5.76 18.49 -13.75
N TYR A 70 -4.57 18.27 -14.30
CA TYR A 70 -3.34 18.15 -13.54
C TYR A 70 -2.24 18.96 -14.22
N ASN A 71 -1.52 19.79 -13.45
CA ASN A 71 -0.45 20.65 -13.95
C ASN A 71 -0.81 21.45 -15.23
N GLY A 72 -2.05 21.96 -15.28
CA GLY A 72 -2.58 22.71 -16.42
C GLY A 72 -2.99 21.87 -17.64
N VAL A 73 -2.81 20.55 -17.61
CA VAL A 73 -3.26 19.63 -18.66
C VAL A 73 -4.64 19.12 -18.32
N GLU A 74 -5.62 19.41 -19.19
CA GLU A 74 -6.98 18.90 -19.03
C GLU A 74 -7.06 17.44 -19.46
N TYR A 75 -7.63 16.60 -18.61
CA TYR A 75 -7.92 15.20 -18.90
C TYR A 75 -9.10 14.72 -18.05
N ASN A 76 -10.14 14.22 -18.71
CA ASN A 76 -11.31 13.65 -18.03
C ASN A 76 -11.19 12.14 -17.96
N ASN A 77 -11.11 11.60 -16.74
CA ASN A 77 -11.15 10.17 -16.46
C ASN A 77 -12.52 9.75 -15.89
N PRO A 78 -13.46 9.23 -16.70
CA PRO A 78 -14.81 8.90 -16.26
C PRO A 78 -14.89 7.62 -15.41
N GLY A 79 -13.86 6.76 -15.45
CA GLY A 79 -13.84 5.51 -14.69
C GLY A 79 -13.51 5.70 -13.21
N PRO A 80 -13.84 4.73 -12.33
CA PRO A 80 -13.39 4.78 -10.94
C PRO A 80 -11.86 4.68 -10.85
N ALA A 81 -11.29 5.31 -9.82
CA ALA A 81 -9.86 5.17 -9.48
C ALA A 81 -9.75 4.77 -8.01
N HIS A 82 -9.00 3.69 -7.74
CA HIS A 82 -8.65 3.29 -6.38
C HIS A 82 -7.28 3.86 -6.07
N LEU A 83 -7.24 4.77 -5.11
CA LEU A 83 -6.01 5.46 -4.73
C LEU A 83 -5.51 4.91 -3.40
N SER A 84 -4.19 4.74 -3.30
CA SER A 84 -3.52 4.40 -2.04
C SER A 84 -3.07 5.68 -1.32
N LEU A 85 -3.98 6.66 -1.23
CA LEU A 85 -3.75 7.93 -0.55
C LEU A 85 -3.96 7.74 0.96
N GLY A 86 -2.88 7.41 1.66
CA GLY A 86 -2.87 7.17 3.10
C GLY A 86 -1.77 6.18 3.44
#